data_AF-X0LRB2-F1
#
_entry.id   AF-X0LRB2-F1
#
_cell.length_a   1.000
_cell.length_b   1.000
_cell.length_c   1.000
_cell.angle_alpha   90.00
_cell.angle_beta   90.00
_cell.angle_gamma   90.00
#
_symmetry.space_group_name_H-M   'P 1'
#
loop_
_entity.id
_entity.type
_entity.pdbx_description
1 polymer ?
#
loop_
_entity_poly.entity_id
_entity_poly.type
_entity_poly.pdbx_seq_one_letter_code
_entity_poly.pdbx_strand_id
1 'polypeptide(L)'
;MVFLFRSGTFPQKVNLVLRATRHHATNLARFALIYKLTMLALKYFGAEPGKEGTYDSFVGGLVGGYFVFGGRSKRTGKISSVNQQIVIYVFARVMLALARIAVKPGHGFPFVSSEPLHGIINQYAWPAFASLSWAMVMLIFRYHPEELQSSLRSSMTYIYKDCNDFDSLRNLLWHNK
;
A
#
# COMPACT_ATOMS: atom_id res chain seq x y z
N MET A 1 -9.50 2.70 11.73
CA MET A 1 -10.74 2.46 10.95
C MET A 1 -11.68 1.44 11.57
N VAL A 2 -11.25 0.21 11.88
CA VAL A 2 -12.18 -0.86 12.34
C VAL A 2 -12.93 -0.52 13.63
N PHE A 3 -12.27 0.09 14.61
CA PHE A 3 -12.94 0.49 15.86
C PHE A 3 -13.88 1.69 15.68
N LEU A 4 -13.54 2.60 14.77
CA LEU A 4 -14.20 3.90 14.57
C LEU A 4 -15.38 3.84 13.59
N PHE A 5 -15.26 3.08 12.49
CA PHE A 5 -16.21 3.10 11.37
C PHE A 5 -16.92 1.77 11.12
N ARG A 6 -16.67 0.75 11.95
CA ARG A 6 -17.31 -0.56 11.80
C ARG A 6 -18.23 -0.83 12.99
N SER A 7 -19.51 -1.05 12.70
CA SER A 7 -20.53 -1.41 13.69
C SER A 7 -20.32 -2.86 14.15
N GLY A 8 -20.38 -3.11 15.46
CA GLY A 8 -20.18 -4.43 16.05
C GLY A 8 -19.78 -4.36 17.53
N THR A 9 -19.95 -5.47 18.24
CA THR A 9 -19.59 -5.57 19.66
C THR A 9 -18.05 -5.53 19.83
N PHE A 10 -17.58 -5.09 21.01
CA PHE A 10 -16.14 -5.02 21.30
C PHE A 10 -15.38 -6.34 21.01
N PRO A 11 -15.90 -7.53 21.38
CA PRO A 11 -15.25 -8.80 21.04
C PRO A 11 -15.17 -9.06 19.53
N GLN A 12 -16.19 -8.67 18.76
CA GLN A 12 -16.20 -8.82 17.31
C GLN A 12 -15.13 -7.94 16.64
N LYS A 13 -14.94 -6.71 17.14
CA LYS A 13 -13.90 -5.79 16.66
C LYS A 13 -12.50 -6.34 16.94
N VAL A 14 -12.25 -6.85 18.14
CA VAL A 14 -10.96 -7.47 18.51
C VAL A 14 -10.67 -8.69 17.64
N ASN A 15 -11.61 -9.62 17.50
CA ASN A 15 -11.43 -10.82 16.70
C ASN A 15 -11.17 -10.49 15.22
N LEU A 16 -11.84 -9.47 14.69
CA LEU A 16 -11.62 -8.99 13.34
C LEU A 16 -10.20 -8.44 13.14
N VAL A 17 -9.69 -7.64 14.09
CA VAL A 17 -8.31 -7.13 14.05
C VAL A 17 -7.32 -8.29 14.10
N LEU A 18 -7.49 -9.22 15.05
CA LEU A 18 -6.62 -10.40 15.17
C LEU A 18 -6.62 -11.24 13.90
N ARG A 19 -7.78 -11.44 13.27
CA ARG A 19 -7.89 -12.18 12.01
C ARG A 19 -7.18 -11.45 10.87
N ALA A 20 -7.33 -10.13 10.77
CA ALA A 20 -6.64 -9.33 9.75
C ALA A 20 -5.11 -9.38 9.96
N THR A 21 -4.64 -9.26 11.19
CA THR A 21 -3.22 -9.37 11.55
C THR A 21 -2.68 -10.75 11.22
N ARG A 22 -3.38 -11.83 11.62
CA ARG A 22 -2.96 -13.20 11.29
C ARG A 22 -2.90 -13.43 9.79
N HIS A 23 -3.88 -12.93 9.03
CA HIS A 23 -3.89 -13.02 7.58
C HIS A 23 -2.68 -12.28 6.96
N HIS A 24 -2.39 -11.08 7.44
CA HIS A 24 -1.23 -10.31 7.01
C HIS A 24 0.09 -11.04 7.29
N ALA A 25 0.30 -11.48 8.54
CA ALA A 25 1.50 -12.19 8.97
C ALA A 25 1.70 -13.51 8.19
N THR A 26 0.62 -14.27 7.98
CA THR A 26 0.67 -15.53 7.24
C THR A 26 1.07 -15.31 5.77
N ASN A 27 0.55 -14.26 5.14
CA ASN A 27 0.92 -13.93 3.76
C ASN A 27 2.39 -13.54 3.67
N LEU A 28 2.89 -12.73 4.61
CA LEU A 28 4.31 -12.35 4.64
C LEU A 28 5.23 -13.57 4.84
N ALA A 29 4.86 -14.47 5.76
CA ALA A 29 5.62 -15.71 5.99
C ALA A 29 5.64 -16.61 4.73
N ARG A 30 4.50 -16.77 4.05
CA ARG A 30 4.43 -17.52 2.78
C ARG A 30 5.26 -16.89 1.69
N PHE A 31 5.25 -15.55 1.58
CA PHE A 31 6.08 -14.83 0.62
C PHE A 31 7.56 -15.10 0.88
N ALA A 32 8.01 -14.95 2.12
CA ALA A 32 9.40 -15.21 2.49
C ALA A 32 9.81 -16.65 2.20
N LEU A 33 8.94 -17.62 2.49
CA LEU A 33 9.19 -19.04 2.20
C LEU A 33 9.31 -19.29 0.69
N ILE A 34 8.36 -18.83 -0.11
CA ILE A 34 8.39 -19.02 -1.58
C ILE A 34 9.60 -18.32 -2.19
N TYR A 35 9.89 -17.09 -1.74
CA TYR A 35 11.06 -16.34 -2.17
C TYR A 35 12.35 -17.12 -1.91
N LYS A 36 12.55 -17.59 -0.67
CA LYS A 36 13.76 -18.34 -0.30
C LYS A 36 13.87 -19.66 -1.04
N LEU A 37 12.77 -20.39 -1.22
CA LEU A 37 12.76 -21.62 -2.00
C LEU A 37 13.09 -21.36 -3.47
N THR A 38 12.57 -20.28 -4.06
CA THR A 38 12.86 -19.89 -5.44
C THR A 38 14.32 -19.50 -5.60
N MET A 39 14.86 -18.68 -4.69
CA MET A 39 16.28 -18.32 -4.68
C MET A 39 17.18 -19.54 -4.52
N LEU A 40 16.82 -20.48 -3.65
CA LEU A 40 17.56 -21.71 -3.45
C LEU A 40 17.55 -22.57 -4.73
N ALA A 41 16.37 -22.70 -5.36
CA ALA A 41 16.24 -23.41 -6.63
C ALA A 41 17.07 -22.75 -7.74
N LEU A 42 17.02 -21.42 -7.90
CA LEU A 42 17.82 -20.71 -8.89
C LEU A 42 19.32 -20.82 -8.62
N LYS A 43 19.74 -20.84 -7.36
CA LYS A 43 21.14 -21.06 -6.98
C LYS A 43 21.66 -22.45 -7.35
N TYR A 44 20.84 -23.49 -7.26
CA TYR A 44 21.25 -24.86 -7.57
C TYR A 44 21.03 -25.26 -9.03
N PHE A 45 20.00 -24.73 -9.68
CA PHE A 45 19.59 -25.08 -11.05
C PHE A 45 19.83 -23.96 -12.08
N GLY A 46 20.42 -22.84 -11.66
CA GLY A 46 20.71 -21.69 -12.52
C GLY A 46 21.90 -21.91 -13.45
N ALA A 47 22.11 -20.96 -14.36
CA ALA A 47 23.16 -21.00 -15.38
C ALA A 47 24.58 -21.10 -14.80
N GLU A 48 24.80 -20.58 -13.59
CA GLU A 48 26.04 -20.76 -12.81
C GLU A 48 25.73 -21.49 -11.48
N PRO A 49 25.92 -22.82 -11.41
CA PRO A 49 25.65 -23.58 -10.19
C PRO A 49 26.43 -23.03 -8.99
N GLY A 50 25.71 -22.66 -7.93
CA GLY A 50 26.29 -22.24 -6.65
C GLY A 50 26.42 -20.72 -6.45
N LYS A 51 26.13 -19.88 -7.45
CA LYS A 51 26.11 -18.41 -7.32
C LYS A 51 24.70 -17.85 -7.47
N GLU A 52 24.43 -16.75 -6.78
CA GLU A 52 23.19 -15.99 -6.95
C GLU A 52 23.31 -15.13 -8.22
N GLY A 53 22.43 -15.35 -9.18
CA GLY A 53 22.33 -14.56 -10.39
C GLY A 53 21.84 -13.14 -10.11
N THR A 54 22.26 -12.18 -10.93
CA THR A 54 21.95 -10.75 -10.78
C THR A 54 20.44 -10.45 -10.72
N TYR A 55 19.63 -11.28 -11.38
CA TYR A 55 18.17 -11.12 -11.46
C TYR A 55 17.38 -12.15 -10.64
N ASP A 56 18.05 -13.06 -9.92
CA ASP A 56 17.37 -14.13 -9.18
C ASP A 56 16.43 -13.56 -8.12
N SER A 57 16.86 -12.48 -7.45
CA SER A 57 16.05 -11.77 -6.46
C SER A 57 14.80 -11.14 -7.07
N PHE A 58 14.88 -10.69 -8.33
CA PHE A 58 13.73 -10.16 -9.06
C PHE A 58 12.74 -11.28 -9.42
N VAL A 59 13.24 -12.40 -9.94
CA VAL A 59 12.42 -13.57 -10.28
C VAL A 59 11.76 -14.17 -9.04
N GLY A 60 12.51 -14.35 -7.95
CA GLY A 60 11.97 -14.82 -6.67
C GLY A 60 10.88 -13.89 -6.12
N GLY A 61 11.07 -12.57 -6.27
CA GLY A 61 10.07 -11.57 -5.91
C GLY A 61 8.80 -11.67 -6.77
N LEU A 62 8.94 -11.86 -8.08
CA LEU A 62 7.82 -12.02 -9.01
C LEU A 62 6.99 -13.28 -8.68
N VAL A 63 7.65 -14.42 -8.49
CA VAL A 63 7.01 -15.70 -8.16
C VAL A 63 6.28 -15.59 -6.82
N GLY A 64 6.98 -15.13 -5.77
CA GLY A 64 6.37 -14.94 -4.45
C GLY A 64 5.20 -13.96 -4.49
N GLY A 65 5.33 -12.86 -5.23
CA GLY A 65 4.30 -11.84 -5.37
C GLY A 65 3.03 -12.37 -6.01
N TYR A 66 3.17 -13.10 -7.11
CA TYR A 66 2.06 -13.67 -7.86
C TYR A 66 1.27 -14.69 -7.01
N PHE A 67 1.95 -15.63 -6.37
CA PHE A 67 1.28 -16.71 -5.63
C PHE A 67 0.67 -16.26 -4.29
N VAL A 68 1.28 -15.29 -3.61
CA VAL A 68 0.82 -14.86 -2.28
C VAL A 68 -0.21 -13.74 -2.36
N PHE A 69 0.05 -12.73 -3.18
CA PHE A 69 -0.78 -11.52 -3.22
C PHE A 69 -1.75 -11.49 -4.40
N GLY A 70 -1.48 -12.27 -5.47
CA GLY A 70 -2.38 -12.43 -6.62
C GLY A 70 -3.56 -13.38 -6.38
N GLY A 71 -3.54 -14.14 -5.28
CA GLY A 71 -4.60 -15.08 -4.92
C GLY A 71 -5.97 -14.41 -4.76
N ARG A 72 -6.96 -14.89 -5.52
CA ARG A 72 -8.38 -14.49 -5.39
C ARG A 72 -9.12 -15.42 -4.44
N SER A 73 -10.08 -14.88 -3.71
CA SER A 73 -10.98 -15.69 -2.86
C SER A 73 -11.76 -16.67 -3.72
N LYS A 74 -11.61 -17.98 -3.48
CA LYS A 74 -12.35 -19.04 -4.21
C LYS A 74 -13.87 -18.89 -4.13
N ARG A 75 -14.38 -18.24 -3.07
CA ARG A 75 -15.82 -18.08 -2.80
C ARG A 75 -16.43 -16.84 -3.45
N THR A 76 -15.65 -15.79 -3.64
CA THR A 76 -16.17 -14.47 -4.08
C THR A 76 -15.49 -13.93 -5.32
N GLY A 77 -14.40 -14.55 -5.79
CA GLY A 77 -13.57 -14.07 -6.90
C GLY A 77 -12.82 -12.75 -6.60
N LYS A 78 -13.12 -12.07 -5.48
CA LYS A 78 -12.55 -10.78 -5.12
C LYS A 78 -11.15 -10.93 -4.51
N ILE A 79 -10.32 -9.93 -4.74
CA ILE A 79 -9.01 -9.77 -4.10
C ILE A 79 -9.25 -9.37 -2.63
N SER A 80 -8.45 -9.92 -1.72
CA SER A 80 -8.50 -9.51 -0.32
C SER A 80 -8.15 -8.03 -0.18
N SER A 81 -8.99 -7.25 0.49
CA SER A 81 -8.73 -5.82 0.73
C SER A 81 -7.40 -5.57 1.46
N VAL A 82 -6.98 -6.52 2.31
CA VAL A 82 -5.68 -6.51 2.98
C VAL A 82 -4.54 -6.68 1.98
N ASN A 83 -4.65 -7.61 1.03
CA ASN A 83 -3.65 -7.81 -0.01
C ASN A 83 -3.55 -6.60 -0.94
N GLN A 84 -4.69 -6.04 -1.35
CA GLN A 84 -4.74 -4.84 -2.17
C GLN A 84 -4.04 -3.66 -1.48
N GLN A 85 -4.30 -3.44 -0.18
CA GLN A 85 -3.62 -2.40 0.60
C GLN A 85 -2.10 -2.61 0.64
N ILE A 86 -1.65 -3.84 0.89
CA ILE A 86 -0.21 -4.17 0.93
C ILE A 86 0.43 -3.90 -0.42
N VAL A 87 -0.16 -4.40 -1.52
CA VAL A 87 0.42 -4.28 -2.87
C VAL A 87 0.53 -2.83 -3.31
N ILE A 88 -0.53 -2.03 -3.12
CA ILE A 88 -0.51 -0.60 -3.48
C ILE A 88 0.49 0.17 -2.62
N TYR A 89 0.59 -0.15 -1.32
CA TYR A 89 1.58 0.46 -0.43
C TYR A 89 3.02 0.15 -0.88
N VAL A 90 3.32 -1.13 -1.17
CA VAL A 90 4.64 -1.55 -1.66
C VAL A 90 4.95 -0.89 -2.99
N PHE A 91 3.99 -0.83 -3.92
CA PHE A 91 4.15 -0.14 -5.19
C PHE A 91 4.54 1.33 -5.00
N ALA A 92 3.81 2.08 -4.18
CA ALA A 92 4.11 3.48 -3.90
C ALA A 92 5.52 3.66 -3.29
N ARG A 93 5.93 2.74 -2.39
CA ARG A 93 7.28 2.76 -1.79
C ARG A 93 8.38 2.46 -2.81
N VAL A 94 8.15 1.50 -3.72
CA VAL A 94 9.09 1.17 -4.80
C VAL A 94 9.20 2.34 -5.78
N MET A 95 8.09 2.93 -6.21
CA MET A 95 8.12 4.11 -7.09
C MET A 95 8.86 5.28 -6.45
N LEU A 96 8.64 5.53 -5.15
CA LEU A 96 9.39 6.55 -4.42
C LEU A 96 10.89 6.23 -4.34
N ALA A 97 11.25 4.96 -4.13
CA ALA A 97 12.64 4.52 -4.13
C ALA A 97 13.30 4.69 -5.50
N LEU A 98 12.61 4.31 -6.59
CA LEU A 98 13.07 4.51 -7.96
C LEU A 98 13.25 6.00 -8.28
N ALA A 99 12.30 6.85 -7.88
CA ALA A 99 12.41 8.30 -8.05
C ALA A 99 13.64 8.86 -7.30
N ARG A 100 13.90 8.39 -6.07
CA ARG A 100 15.10 8.78 -5.31
C ARG A 100 16.39 8.32 -5.98
N ILE A 101 16.43 7.10 -6.51
CA ILE A 101 17.59 6.58 -7.25
C ILE A 101 17.81 7.41 -8.52
N ALA A 102 16.75 7.76 -9.25
CA ALA A 102 16.82 8.53 -10.49
C ALA A 102 17.37 9.95 -10.29
N VAL A 103 17.18 10.54 -9.11
CA VAL A 103 17.65 11.89 -8.75
C VAL A 103 19.01 11.86 -8.03
N LYS A 104 19.55 10.68 -7.70
CA LYS A 104 20.77 10.55 -6.87
C LYS A 104 22.07 10.79 -7.67
N PRO A 105 22.99 11.67 -7.19
CA PRO A 105 24.32 11.88 -7.76
C PRO A 105 25.09 10.59 -8.03
N GLY A 106 25.51 10.41 -9.29
CA GLY A 106 26.38 9.32 -9.75
C GLY A 106 25.70 7.99 -10.12
N HIS A 107 24.42 7.81 -9.83
CA HIS A 107 23.65 6.60 -10.22
C HIS A 107 22.37 6.93 -11.02
N GLY A 108 21.86 8.17 -10.92
CA GLY A 108 20.65 8.63 -11.58
C GLY A 108 20.86 9.24 -12.96
N PHE A 109 19.82 9.90 -13.50
CA PHE A 109 19.90 10.55 -14.81
C PHE A 109 20.90 11.73 -14.76
N PRO A 110 21.90 11.79 -15.68
CA PRO A 110 22.97 12.79 -15.64
C PRO A 110 22.49 14.24 -15.61
N PHE A 111 21.33 14.52 -16.20
CA PHE A 111 20.77 15.86 -16.35
C PHE A 111 20.00 16.36 -15.10
N VAL A 112 19.43 15.44 -14.33
CA VAL A 112 18.63 15.75 -13.11
C VAL A 112 19.50 15.67 -11.86
N SER A 113 20.61 14.94 -11.98
CA SER A 113 21.48 14.55 -10.88
C SER A 113 22.64 15.52 -10.63
N SER A 114 22.77 16.58 -11.43
CA SER A 114 23.76 17.64 -11.27
C SER A 114 23.26 18.72 -10.30
N GLU A 115 24.16 19.26 -9.48
CA GLU A 115 23.92 20.50 -8.75
C GLU A 115 23.81 21.67 -9.76
N PRO A 116 22.85 22.60 -9.62
CA PRO A 116 21.99 22.89 -8.46
C PRO A 116 20.58 22.25 -8.49
N LEU A 117 20.25 21.46 -9.54
CA LEU A 117 18.91 20.93 -9.76
C LEU A 117 18.51 19.88 -8.72
N HIS A 118 19.46 19.09 -8.22
CA HIS A 118 19.24 18.11 -7.17
C HIS A 118 18.68 18.74 -5.88
N GLY A 119 19.29 19.83 -5.40
CA GLY A 119 18.87 20.53 -4.18
C GLY A 119 17.46 21.11 -4.29
N ILE A 120 17.13 21.73 -5.44
CA ILE A 120 15.81 22.31 -5.70
C ILE A 120 14.74 21.21 -5.75
N ILE A 121 14.99 20.12 -6.48
CA ILE A 121 14.03 19.02 -6.60
C ILE A 121 13.78 18.38 -5.23
N ASN A 122 14.83 18.16 -4.43
CA ASN A 122 14.66 17.56 -3.11
C ASN A 122 13.79 18.44 -2.19
N GLN A 123 13.98 19.76 -2.24
CA GLN A 123 13.25 20.70 -1.40
C GLN A 123 11.78 20.87 -1.80
N TYR A 124 11.47 20.97 -3.11
CA TYR A 124 10.11 21.27 -3.59
C TYR A 124 9.29 20.05 -4.02
N ALA A 125 9.91 18.90 -4.31
CA ALA A 125 9.18 17.73 -4.78
C ALA A 125 8.17 17.21 -3.75
N TRP A 126 8.51 17.23 -2.45
CA TRP A 126 7.61 16.72 -1.43
C TRP A 126 6.35 17.60 -1.24
N PRO A 127 6.46 18.94 -1.03
CA PRO A 127 5.29 19.80 -0.99
C PRO A 127 4.42 19.74 -2.25
N ALA A 128 5.03 19.72 -3.44
CA ALA A 128 4.31 19.63 -4.70
C ALA A 128 3.57 18.30 -4.87
N PHE A 129 4.22 17.19 -4.52
CA PHE A 129 3.60 15.87 -4.55
C PHE A 129 2.44 15.77 -3.55
N ALA A 130 2.62 16.30 -2.34
CA ALA A 130 1.59 16.31 -1.31
C ALA A 130 0.38 17.14 -1.71
N SER A 131 0.58 18.37 -2.21
CA SER A 131 -0.51 19.26 -2.62
C SER A 131 -1.31 18.67 -3.78
N LEU A 132 -0.64 18.13 -4.80
CA LEU A 132 -1.29 17.51 -5.94
C LEU A 132 -2.07 16.25 -5.53
N SER A 133 -1.48 15.41 -4.68
CA SER A 133 -2.16 14.19 -4.20
C SER A 133 -3.46 14.52 -3.46
N TRP A 134 -3.43 15.53 -2.59
CA TRP A 134 -4.62 15.97 -1.86
C TRP A 134 -5.64 16.66 -2.76
N ALA A 135 -5.20 17.50 -3.70
CA ALA A 135 -6.10 18.12 -4.68
C ALA A 135 -6.86 17.06 -5.48
N MET A 136 -6.18 16.01 -5.92
CA MET A 136 -6.79 14.88 -6.64
C MET A 136 -7.78 14.11 -5.77
N VAL A 137 -7.44 13.82 -4.51
CA VAL A 137 -8.36 13.16 -3.57
C VAL A 137 -9.64 13.98 -3.38
N MET A 138 -9.53 15.30 -3.20
CA MET A 138 -10.68 16.18 -3.05
C MET A 138 -11.52 16.24 -4.33
N LEU A 139 -10.88 16.29 -5.49
CA LEU A 139 -11.56 16.30 -6.79
C LEU A 139 -12.36 15.01 -7.02
N ILE A 140 -11.74 13.85 -6.79
CA ILE A 140 -12.41 12.55 -6.91
C ILE A 140 -13.54 12.43 -5.88
N PHE A 141 -13.32 12.86 -4.63
CA PHE A 141 -14.38 12.83 -3.61
C PHE A 141 -15.61 13.65 -4.02
N ARG A 142 -15.43 14.75 -4.74
CA ARG A 142 -16.53 15.63 -5.19
C ARG A 142 -17.35 14.98 -6.31
N TYR A 143 -16.71 14.37 -7.30
CA TYR A 143 -17.38 13.87 -8.52
C TYR A 143 -17.66 12.36 -8.50
N HIS A 144 -16.74 11.55 -7.95
CA HIS A 144 -16.78 10.08 -7.95
C HIS A 144 -16.34 9.48 -6.60
N PRO A 145 -17.06 9.75 -5.49
CA PRO A 145 -16.66 9.28 -4.17
C PRO A 145 -16.63 7.75 -4.04
N GLU A 146 -17.34 7.02 -4.89
CA GLU A 146 -17.39 5.56 -4.96
C GLU A 146 -16.09 4.89 -5.39
N GLU A 147 -15.27 5.59 -6.19
CA GLU A 147 -13.99 5.07 -6.68
C GLU A 147 -12.87 5.24 -5.64
N LEU A 148 -13.09 6.05 -4.60
CA LEU A 148 -12.13 6.18 -3.51
C LEU A 148 -12.07 4.91 -2.68
N GLN A 149 -10.86 4.63 -2.19
CA GLN A 149 -10.64 3.55 -1.23
C GLN A 149 -11.65 3.69 -0.08
N SER A 150 -12.35 2.60 0.21
CA SER A 150 -13.50 2.60 1.13
C SER A 150 -13.21 3.26 2.48
N SER A 151 -12.02 3.07 3.06
CA SER A 151 -11.67 3.74 4.31
C SER A 151 -11.46 5.25 4.19
N LEU A 152 -10.85 5.71 3.11
CA LEU A 152 -10.67 7.14 2.85
C LEU A 152 -12.02 7.81 2.62
N ARG A 153 -12.87 7.18 1.81
CA ARG A 153 -14.25 7.62 1.58
C ARG A 153 -15.02 7.76 2.89
N SER A 154 -15.01 6.74 3.75
CA SER A 154 -15.70 6.79 5.04
C SER A 154 -15.22 7.94 5.92
N SER A 155 -13.92 8.19 5.99
CA SER A 155 -13.37 9.32 6.75
C SER A 155 -13.75 10.67 6.16
N MET A 156 -13.73 10.82 4.83
CA MET A 156 -14.11 12.07 4.17
C MET A 156 -15.62 12.34 4.28
N THR A 157 -16.47 11.32 4.14
CA THR A 157 -17.92 11.46 4.35
C THR A 157 -18.22 11.92 5.78
N TYR A 158 -17.58 11.28 6.77
CA TYR A 158 -17.73 11.67 8.17
C TYR A 158 -17.37 13.15 8.38
N ILE A 159 -16.20 13.57 7.89
CA ILE A 159 -15.69 14.94 8.11
C ILE A 159 -16.47 16.00 7.32
N TYR A 160 -16.81 15.74 6.06
CA TYR A 160 -17.30 16.79 5.13
C TYR A 160 -18.80 16.73 4.84
N LYS A 161 -19.48 15.61 5.10
CA LYS A 161 -20.92 15.47 4.88
C LYS A 161 -21.67 15.34 6.20
N ASP A 162 -21.20 14.46 7.08
CA ASP A 162 -21.94 14.10 8.28
C ASP A 162 -21.74 15.11 9.44
N CYS A 163 -20.63 15.87 9.43
CA CYS A 163 -20.38 16.95 10.40
C CYS A 163 -21.26 18.20 10.22
N ASN A 164 -22.19 18.24 9.27
CA ASN A 164 -23.10 19.39 9.11
C ASN A 164 -24.46 19.19 9.79
N ASP A 165 -24.82 17.95 10.15
CA ASP A 165 -26.08 17.61 10.83
C ASP A 165 -25.80 17.16 12.27
N PHE A 166 -25.58 18.10 13.19
CA PHE A 166 -25.34 17.81 14.61
C PHE A 166 -26.58 18.10 15.47
N ASP A 167 -27.27 17.04 15.93
CA ASP A 167 -28.33 17.16 16.95
C ASP A 167 -27.80 17.00 18.41
N SER A 168 -26.58 16.48 18.64
CA SER A 168 -26.05 16.23 20.01
C SER A 168 -24.55 15.88 20.05
N LEU A 169 -23.84 16.21 21.16
CA LEU A 169 -22.47 15.77 21.47
C LEU A 169 -22.29 14.24 21.49
N ARG A 170 -23.39 13.48 21.62
CA ARG A 170 -23.40 12.02 21.53
C ARG A 170 -23.19 11.51 20.09
N ASN A 171 -23.62 12.28 19.08
CA ASN A 171 -23.38 12.02 17.65
C ASN A 171 -21.93 12.36 17.23
N LEU A 172 -21.28 13.29 17.93
CA LEU A 172 -19.91 13.73 17.63
C LEU A 172 -18.83 12.75 18.12
N LEU A 173 -19.04 12.09 19.27
CA LEU A 173 -17.98 11.31 19.95
C LEU A 173 -18.18 9.79 19.98
N TRP A 174 -19.40 9.27 19.80
CA TRP A 174 -19.67 7.86 20.10
C TRP A 174 -20.43 7.08 19.02
N HIS A 175 -21.49 7.64 18.44
CA HIS A 175 -22.30 6.95 17.43
C HIS A 175 -22.90 7.97 16.47
N ASN A 176 -22.48 7.91 15.20
CA ASN A 176 -23.29 8.42 14.11
C ASN A 176 -24.00 7.21 13.45
N LYS A 177 -25.23 7.41 12.98
CA LYS A 177 -26.22 6.37 12.58
C LYS A 177 -25.63 5.08 11.99
#